data_AF-A0AA46YM73-F1
#
_entry.id   AF-A0AA46YM73-F1
#
_cell.length_a   1.000
_cell.length_b   1.000
_cell.length_c   1.000
_cell.angle_alpha   90.00
_cell.angle_beta   90.00
_cell.angle_gamma   90.00
#
_symmetry.space_group_name_H-M   'P 1'
#
loop_
_entity.id
_entity.type
_entity.pdbx_description
1 polymer ?
#
loop_
_entity_poly.entity_id
_entity_poly.type
_entity_poly.pdbx_seq_one_letter_code
_entity_poly.pdbx_strand_id
1 'polypeptide(L)'
;MRERRSSPVDYSWLDQFETDGPFLSLPVVKSAWPSGVDRLGDTDERGVVFKQAYANWLRAYDARTPDNRDEYAEITRAWVDTVLGQLAEWDDLRIDGDHVPADLEIHSPGEQIRIRPDGALEGRGADYAALLRIVEPRDDLRGPGLDGWSATEVDRMAGLLRKADVEVGIVTDGRWWAIVWAHRDKPTGSAVTDAATWGEEPLVRDAFLTLIDQRRFRTKNVDERLPKLLADSEAAAEEITEALGTQVRKAVELLVSSFSRARFEARSVGDSDPLPDDDDEVYQAAVTIMMRVVFLLFAEERGMLPTERLYWESYAMRDVLDDLHKRAAHGEELLDETYDTWHRLLAVSDALHNGVNYDEMRMPAYGGSLLDPGRFPWLSATDDKGLRIKVRDRVMLHVLRSVQYATIGNEARRISFRDIDVEQIGYIYEGLLGYTCQTVEGDAIVGLIGRDGEEPEIDARTLRRLYDESSDGKTFGLALLAEVKERQASAKPATPKQIVKAYNADITDEERAEVTRQLNPVVGSDEQLLAFLVDWSPLIRRDLRGIPFIVPVGGLVVAETPLGRTRVLTTRRARLRKRSFNTPWSHSSTNPGLCRRTIAISGTSRGVRRFST
;
A
#
# COMPACT_ATOMS: atom_id res chain seq x y z
N MET A 1 33.65 -32.57 10.63
CA MET A 1 33.47 -31.11 10.47
C MET A 1 31.98 -30.84 10.58
N ARG A 2 31.52 -30.25 11.70
CA ARG A 2 30.14 -29.76 11.80
C ARG A 2 30.07 -28.46 11.02
N GLU A 3 29.30 -28.41 9.95
CA GLU A 3 28.91 -27.17 9.29
C GLU A 3 28.29 -26.24 10.34
N ARG A 4 28.99 -25.15 10.66
CA ARG A 4 28.36 -24.00 11.33
C ARG A 4 27.37 -23.44 10.31
N ARG A 5 26.09 -23.80 10.42
CA ARG A 5 25.01 -23.01 9.83
C ARG A 5 25.19 -21.59 10.36
N SER A 6 25.56 -20.65 9.48
CA SER A 6 25.59 -19.23 9.84
C SER A 6 24.19 -18.85 10.33
N SER A 7 24.11 -18.20 11.48
CA SER A 7 22.85 -17.58 11.91
C SER A 7 22.32 -16.69 10.78
N PRO A 8 21.00 -16.68 10.52
CA PRO A 8 20.43 -15.79 9.51
C PRO A 8 20.81 -14.34 9.85
N VAL A 9 21.16 -13.57 8.82
CA VAL A 9 21.49 -12.14 8.96
C VAL A 9 20.25 -11.40 9.45
N ASP A 10 20.44 -10.57 10.48
CA ASP A 10 19.38 -9.80 11.10
C ASP A 10 19.21 -8.45 10.40
N TYR A 11 18.02 -8.24 9.80
CA TYR A 11 17.61 -7.00 9.15
C TYR A 11 16.51 -6.26 9.92
N SER A 12 16.23 -6.66 11.17
CA SER A 12 15.17 -6.06 12.02
C SER A 12 15.41 -4.59 12.37
N TRP A 13 16.61 -4.06 12.12
CA TRP A 13 16.89 -2.64 12.27
C TRP A 13 16.09 -1.77 11.32
N LEU A 14 15.69 -2.28 10.15
CA LEU A 14 14.93 -1.50 9.18
C LEU A 14 13.58 -1.06 9.77
N ASP A 15 12.96 -1.94 10.56
CA ASP A 15 11.69 -1.68 11.27
C ASP A 15 11.84 -0.70 12.46
N GLN A 16 13.06 -0.46 12.93
CA GLN A 16 13.34 0.44 14.06
C GLN A 16 13.62 1.87 13.60
N PHE A 17 13.84 2.09 12.30
CA PHE A 17 13.81 3.43 11.74
C PHE A 17 12.36 3.90 11.63
N GLU A 18 12.08 5.07 12.18
CA GLU A 18 10.82 5.74 11.89
C GLU A 18 10.91 6.32 10.48
N THR A 19 10.26 5.70 9.51
CA THR A 19 10.26 6.13 8.10
C THR A 19 9.01 6.95 7.76
N ASP A 20 9.16 7.92 6.86
CA ASP A 20 8.08 8.73 6.29
C ASP A 20 8.44 9.02 4.82
N GLY A 21 7.57 8.66 3.88
CA GLY A 21 7.88 8.64 2.45
C GLY A 21 8.77 7.45 2.03
N PRO A 22 9.22 7.43 0.75
CA PRO A 22 10.03 6.35 0.22
C PRO A 22 11.42 6.28 0.87
N PHE A 23 11.81 5.10 1.35
CA PHE A 23 13.14 4.85 1.91
C PHE A 23 13.66 3.48 1.45
N LEU A 24 14.60 2.89 2.19
CA LEU A 24 15.18 1.58 1.87
C LEU A 24 14.18 0.44 2.03
N SER A 25 14.08 -0.41 1.02
CA SER A 25 13.29 -1.64 1.03
C SER A 25 14.14 -2.86 1.41
N LEU A 26 13.51 -3.87 2.04
CA LEU A 26 14.21 -5.10 2.44
C LEU A 26 14.93 -5.83 1.28
N PRO A 27 14.37 -5.95 0.06
CA PRO A 27 15.08 -6.58 -1.06
C PRO A 27 16.37 -5.85 -1.45
N VAL A 28 16.34 -4.51 -1.49
CA VAL A 28 17.52 -3.70 -1.81
C VAL A 28 18.56 -3.82 -0.70
N VAL A 29 18.13 -3.75 0.57
CA VAL A 29 19.03 -3.93 1.72
C VAL A 29 19.72 -5.30 1.69
N LYS A 30 18.98 -6.38 1.40
CA LYS A 30 19.54 -7.74 1.29
C LYS A 30 20.56 -7.87 0.15
N SER A 31 20.35 -7.16 -0.96
CA SER A 31 21.28 -7.14 -2.08
C SER A 31 22.53 -6.32 -1.77
N ALA A 32 22.38 -5.17 -1.13
CA ALA A 32 23.49 -4.26 -0.80
C ALA A 32 24.33 -4.76 0.39
N TRP A 33 23.69 -5.41 1.37
CA TRP A 33 24.32 -5.93 2.58
C TRP A 33 23.97 -7.41 2.83
N PRO A 34 24.34 -8.34 1.94
CA PRO A 34 23.96 -9.75 2.06
C PRO A 34 24.50 -10.43 3.35
N SER A 35 25.57 -9.87 3.93
CA SER A 35 26.19 -10.32 5.18
C SER A 35 25.76 -9.49 6.40
N GLY A 36 24.86 -8.53 6.23
CA GLY A 36 24.46 -7.56 7.26
C GLY A 36 25.24 -6.24 7.19
N VAL A 37 24.80 -5.29 8.01
CA VAL A 37 25.43 -3.97 8.16
C VAL A 37 26.79 -4.07 8.88
N ASP A 38 27.62 -3.04 8.73
CA ASP A 38 28.96 -3.01 9.31
C ASP A 38 28.86 -2.86 10.84
N ARG A 39 29.27 -3.90 11.58
CA ARG A 39 29.14 -3.96 13.05
C ARG A 39 30.32 -3.30 13.75
N LEU A 40 30.04 -2.41 14.71
CA LEU A 40 31.06 -1.91 15.64
C LEU A 40 31.38 -2.98 16.70
N GLY A 41 32.24 -3.92 16.34
CA GLY A 41 32.69 -5.00 17.22
C GLY A 41 33.75 -4.56 18.24
N ASP A 42 34.09 -5.44 19.20
CA ASP A 42 35.05 -5.15 20.27
C ASP A 42 36.49 -4.91 19.77
N THR A 43 36.80 -5.29 18.53
CA THR A 43 38.10 -5.07 17.88
C THR A 43 38.11 -3.84 16.97
N ASP A 44 36.98 -3.17 16.78
CA ASP A 44 36.89 -1.93 15.99
C ASP A 44 37.20 -0.74 16.90
N GLU A 45 38.24 0.03 16.58
CA GLU A 45 38.64 1.23 17.34
C GLU A 45 37.49 2.25 17.42
N ARG A 46 36.63 2.31 16.40
CA ARG A 46 35.41 3.14 16.39
C ARG A 46 34.42 2.75 17.49
N GLY A 47 34.41 1.48 17.90
CA GLY A 47 33.58 1.01 19.02
C GLY A 47 34.01 1.60 20.37
N VAL A 48 35.31 1.84 20.57
CA VAL A 48 35.84 2.50 21.77
C VAL A 48 35.49 3.99 21.76
N VAL A 49 35.71 4.65 20.61
CA VAL A 49 35.35 6.05 20.39
C VAL A 49 33.86 6.29 20.66
N PHE A 50 32.98 5.43 20.11
CA PHE A 50 31.56 5.47 20.38
C PHE A 50 31.25 5.38 21.88
N LYS A 51 31.75 4.35 22.58
CA LYS A 51 31.46 4.14 24.00
C LYS A 51 31.83 5.36 24.85
N GLN A 52 32.98 6.01 24.56
CA GLN A 52 33.44 7.18 25.30
C GLN A 52 32.58 8.42 25.02
N ALA A 53 32.38 8.76 23.74
CA ALA A 53 31.63 9.95 23.35
C ALA A 53 30.13 9.82 23.71
N TYR A 54 29.55 8.65 23.47
CA TYR A 54 28.16 8.35 23.81
C TYR A 54 27.89 8.47 25.31
N ALA A 55 28.76 7.88 26.15
CA ALA A 55 28.59 7.96 27.61
C ALA A 55 28.75 9.39 28.15
N ASN A 56 29.55 10.24 27.49
CA ASN A 56 29.66 11.65 27.84
C ASN A 56 28.39 12.43 27.46
N TRP A 57 27.93 12.25 26.22
CA TRP A 57 26.74 12.90 25.70
C TRP A 57 25.46 12.48 26.44
N LEU A 58 25.25 11.18 26.67
CA LEU A 58 24.06 10.67 27.36
C LEU A 58 23.96 11.23 28.79
N ARG A 59 25.08 11.33 29.51
CA ARG A 59 25.14 11.97 30.83
C ARG A 59 24.73 13.45 30.79
N ALA A 60 25.18 14.18 29.77
CA ALA A 60 24.80 15.58 29.60
C ALA A 60 23.32 15.73 29.20
N TYR A 61 22.81 14.82 28.37
CA TYR A 61 21.40 14.76 27.96
C TYR A 61 20.46 14.48 29.14
N ASP A 62 20.81 13.54 30.02
CA ASP A 62 20.03 13.20 31.21
C ASP A 62 20.07 14.31 32.26
N ALA A 63 21.20 15.04 32.37
CA ALA A 63 21.39 16.15 33.29
C ALA A 63 20.94 17.51 32.73
N ARG A 64 20.27 17.54 31.55
CA ARG A 64 19.94 18.80 30.89
C ARG A 64 18.90 19.60 31.67
N THR A 65 19.17 20.89 31.82
CA THR A 65 18.33 21.88 32.47
C THR A 65 18.41 23.20 31.69
N PRO A 66 17.50 24.15 31.92
CA PRO A 66 17.62 25.47 31.31
C PRO A 66 18.94 26.19 31.65
N ASP A 67 19.54 25.90 32.82
CA ASP A 67 20.72 26.61 33.34
C ASP A 67 22.05 26.11 32.73
N ASN A 68 22.10 24.88 32.19
CA ASN A 68 23.29 24.30 31.56
C ASN A 68 23.14 24.10 30.04
N ARG A 69 22.28 24.90 29.42
CA ARG A 69 21.98 24.80 27.97
C ARG A 69 23.22 24.92 27.10
N ASP A 70 24.10 25.88 27.38
CA ASP A 70 25.29 26.15 26.56
C ASP A 70 26.32 25.02 26.67
N GLU A 71 26.52 24.50 27.88
CA GLU A 71 27.39 23.33 28.14
C GLU A 71 26.85 22.08 27.43
N TYR A 72 25.54 21.84 27.51
CA TYR A 72 24.90 20.74 26.79
C TYR A 72 25.06 20.90 25.26
N ALA A 73 24.91 22.11 24.73
CA ALA A 73 25.09 22.38 23.30
C ALA A 73 26.53 22.12 22.83
N GLU A 74 27.54 22.46 23.64
CA GLU A 74 28.95 22.17 23.35
C GLU A 74 29.24 20.67 23.34
N ILE A 75 28.78 19.94 24.37
CA ILE A 75 28.92 18.47 24.44
C ILE A 75 28.20 17.79 23.28
N THR A 76 27.02 18.29 22.92
CA THR A 76 26.22 17.76 21.81
C THR A 76 26.90 18.02 20.47
N ARG A 77 27.50 19.19 20.26
CA ARG A 77 28.29 19.46 19.05
C ARG A 77 29.49 18.52 18.94
N ALA A 78 30.24 18.32 20.03
CA ALA A 78 31.35 17.37 20.06
C ALA A 78 30.90 15.92 19.79
N TRP A 79 29.71 15.54 20.26
CA TRP A 79 29.08 14.26 19.95
C TRP A 79 28.76 14.12 18.46
N VAL A 80 28.08 15.11 17.87
CA VAL A 80 27.75 15.14 16.43
C VAL A 80 29.02 15.07 15.59
N ASP A 81 30.06 15.82 15.96
CA ASP A 81 31.35 15.82 15.29
C ASP A 81 32.05 14.45 15.39
N THR A 82 31.94 13.76 16.54
CA THR A 82 32.48 12.41 16.70
C THR A 82 31.75 11.40 15.82
N VAL A 83 30.41 11.48 15.76
CA VAL A 83 29.58 10.58 14.95
C VAL A 83 29.89 10.76 13.46
N LEU A 84 29.87 12.00 12.95
CA LEU A 84 30.12 12.27 11.54
C LEU A 84 31.59 12.06 11.18
N GLY A 85 32.50 12.64 11.97
CA GLY A 85 33.92 12.65 11.69
C GLY A 85 34.57 11.29 11.82
N GLN A 86 34.50 10.69 13.01
CA GLN A 86 35.25 9.47 13.35
C GLN A 86 34.46 8.18 13.11
N LEU A 87 33.15 8.16 13.40
CA LEU A 87 32.35 6.94 13.24
C LEU A 87 31.91 6.72 11.79
N ALA A 88 31.49 7.78 11.10
CA ALA A 88 31.10 7.76 9.68
C ALA A 88 32.25 8.15 8.72
N GLU A 89 33.43 8.46 9.25
CA GLU A 89 34.67 8.77 8.52
C GLU A 89 34.62 10.05 7.66
N TRP A 90 33.89 11.09 8.08
CA TRP A 90 33.79 12.35 7.32
C TRP A 90 34.96 13.32 7.55
N ASP A 91 35.87 13.08 8.50
CA ASP A 91 36.86 14.07 8.97
C ASP A 91 37.61 14.83 7.85
N ASP A 92 38.17 14.12 6.86
CA ASP A 92 38.93 14.74 5.76
C ASP A 92 38.04 15.25 4.61
N LEU A 93 36.73 15.07 4.71
CA LEU A 93 35.76 15.22 3.61
C LEU A 93 34.61 16.17 3.97
N ARG A 94 34.54 16.61 5.22
CA ARG A 94 33.50 17.49 5.71
C ARG A 94 33.80 18.92 5.27
N ILE A 95 32.79 19.55 4.69
CA ILE A 95 32.82 20.94 4.27
C ILE A 95 31.99 21.72 5.30
N ASP A 96 32.62 22.68 5.97
CA ASP A 96 31.93 23.55 6.91
C ASP A 96 30.92 24.47 6.20
N GLY A 97 29.85 24.86 6.88
CA GLY A 97 28.79 25.72 6.33
C GLY A 97 29.30 27.05 5.75
N ASP A 98 30.40 27.59 6.27
CA ASP A 98 31.05 28.81 5.75
C ASP A 98 31.66 28.63 4.34
N HIS A 99 31.97 27.38 3.98
CA HIS A 99 32.50 27.01 2.66
C HIS A 99 31.41 26.53 1.70
N VAL A 100 30.15 26.45 2.15
CA VAL A 100 28.99 26.16 1.30
C VAL A 100 28.51 27.47 0.64
N PRO A 101 28.21 27.50 -0.68
CA PRO A 101 27.83 28.69 -1.42
C PRO A 101 26.77 29.55 -0.73
N ALA A 102 27.00 30.87 -0.71
CA ALA A 102 26.12 31.86 -0.07
C ALA A 102 24.70 31.91 -0.66
N ASP A 103 24.50 31.42 -1.87
CA ASP A 103 23.20 31.35 -2.53
C ASP A 103 22.43 30.06 -2.25
N LEU A 104 23.06 29.05 -1.64
CA LEU A 104 22.39 27.82 -1.21
C LEU A 104 21.63 28.04 0.11
N GLU A 105 20.45 28.65 -0.02
CA GLU A 105 19.51 28.91 1.07
C GLU A 105 18.05 28.73 0.65
N ILE A 106 17.16 28.43 1.58
CA ILE A 106 15.71 28.41 1.37
C ILE A 106 15.02 29.41 2.29
N HIS A 107 13.81 29.80 1.89
CA HIS A 107 13.03 30.83 2.57
C HIS A 107 11.67 30.34 2.99
N SER A 108 11.18 30.81 4.14
CA SER A 108 9.79 30.63 4.52
C SER A 108 8.84 31.37 3.55
N PRO A 109 7.55 30.98 3.47
CA PRO A 109 6.55 31.77 2.79
C PRO A 109 6.51 33.20 3.35
N GLY A 110 6.79 34.20 2.51
CA GLY A 110 6.94 35.60 2.93
C GLY A 110 8.38 36.03 3.28
N GLU A 111 9.37 35.17 3.06
CA GLU A 111 10.82 35.44 3.11
C GLU A 111 11.36 35.93 4.47
N GLN A 112 10.65 35.65 5.55
CA GLN A 112 11.02 36.11 6.90
C GLN A 112 12.13 35.27 7.54
N ILE A 113 12.18 33.98 7.21
CA ILE A 113 13.13 33.01 7.76
C ILE A 113 14.00 32.49 6.63
N ARG A 114 15.31 32.43 6.87
CA ARG A 114 16.30 31.91 5.93
C ARG A 114 17.04 30.75 6.56
N ILE A 115 17.15 29.66 5.83
CA ILE A 115 17.80 28.43 6.27
C ILE A 115 18.91 28.07 5.29
N ARG A 116 20.08 27.72 5.82
CA ARG A 116 21.30 27.31 5.09
C ARG A 116 21.77 25.95 5.58
N PRO A 117 22.52 25.17 4.77
CA PRO A 117 23.24 24.00 5.28
C PRO A 117 24.29 24.43 6.30
N ASP A 118 24.44 23.65 7.38
CA ASP A 118 25.49 23.84 8.39
C ASP A 118 26.81 23.15 7.98
N GLY A 119 26.75 22.33 6.93
CA GLY A 119 27.90 21.74 6.26
C GLY A 119 27.48 20.82 5.12
N ALA A 120 28.45 20.12 4.56
CA ALA A 120 28.25 19.11 3.52
C ALA A 120 29.34 18.03 3.56
N LEU A 121 29.10 16.92 2.88
CA LEU A 121 30.12 15.89 2.59
C LEU A 121 30.61 16.06 1.15
N GLU A 122 31.92 16.09 0.95
CA GLU A 122 32.54 16.17 -0.38
C GLU A 122 32.31 14.89 -1.20
N GLY A 123 31.93 15.04 -2.47
CA GLY A 123 31.77 13.95 -3.42
C GLY A 123 33.10 13.36 -3.97
N ARG A 124 33.00 12.68 -5.11
CA ARG A 124 34.16 12.23 -5.92
C ARG A 124 34.57 13.26 -7.00
N GLY A 125 34.06 14.48 -6.92
CA GLY A 125 34.26 15.59 -7.85
C GLY A 125 33.98 16.93 -7.17
N ALA A 126 33.61 17.96 -7.92
CA ALA A 126 33.28 19.29 -7.37
C ALA A 126 31.86 19.37 -6.74
N ASP A 127 31.18 18.23 -6.59
CA ASP A 127 29.79 18.14 -6.12
C ASP A 127 29.72 17.67 -4.67
N TYR A 128 28.61 17.95 -4.01
CA TYR A 128 28.31 17.44 -2.66
C TYR A 128 27.71 16.04 -2.71
N ALA A 129 28.17 15.16 -1.84
CA ALA A 129 27.61 13.82 -1.68
C ALA A 129 26.42 13.81 -0.71
N ALA A 130 26.44 14.70 0.29
CA ALA A 130 25.33 14.93 1.21
C ALA A 130 25.37 16.36 1.80
N LEU A 131 24.22 16.88 2.23
CA LEU A 131 24.13 18.12 3.01
C LEU A 131 23.94 17.82 4.51
N LEU A 132 24.36 18.73 5.38
CA LEU A 132 24.22 18.61 6.84
C LEU A 132 23.46 19.79 7.43
N ARG A 133 22.54 19.49 8.35
CA ARG A 133 21.87 20.47 9.20
C ARG A 133 21.97 20.04 10.67
N ILE A 134 22.49 20.93 11.51
CA ILE A 134 22.55 20.73 12.96
C ILE A 134 21.60 21.74 13.59
N VAL A 135 20.52 21.25 14.19
CA VAL A 135 19.43 22.08 14.71
C VAL A 135 19.47 22.16 16.23
N GLU A 136 18.74 23.11 16.81
CA GLU A 136 18.56 23.18 18.26
C GLU A 136 17.81 21.93 18.79
N PRO A 137 18.02 21.52 20.05
CA PRO A 137 17.34 20.35 20.64
C PRO A 137 15.81 20.42 20.56
N ARG A 138 15.16 19.36 20.07
CA ARG A 138 13.70 19.27 19.92
C ARG A 138 13.17 17.89 20.30
N ASP A 139 11.86 17.80 20.51
CA ASP A 139 11.22 16.52 20.82
C ASP A 139 11.07 15.63 19.58
N ASP A 140 10.95 16.22 18.39
CA ASP A 140 10.73 15.53 17.11
C ASP A 140 11.20 16.39 15.93
N LEU A 141 11.97 15.80 15.01
CA LEU A 141 12.43 16.45 13.76
C LEU A 141 11.32 16.60 12.70
N ARG A 142 10.24 15.82 12.84
CA ARG A 142 9.01 15.89 12.04
C ARG A 142 7.93 16.78 12.66
N GLY A 143 8.23 17.38 13.80
CA GLY A 143 7.37 18.40 14.41
C GLY A 143 7.40 19.72 13.61
N PRO A 144 6.33 20.54 13.69
CA PRO A 144 6.29 21.85 13.04
C PRO A 144 7.41 22.75 13.59
N GLY A 145 7.96 23.65 12.76
CA GLY A 145 8.96 24.63 13.20
C GLY A 145 8.48 25.54 14.34
N LEU A 146 9.36 25.83 15.31
CA LEU A 146 9.05 26.75 16.44
C LEU A 146 9.27 28.22 16.10
N ASP A 147 9.86 28.51 14.95
CA ASP A 147 10.24 29.85 14.49
C ASP A 147 9.12 30.56 13.70
N GLY A 148 7.94 29.94 13.60
CA GLY A 148 6.78 30.45 12.87
C GLY A 148 6.68 29.94 11.43
N TRP A 149 7.68 29.22 10.91
CA TRP A 149 7.57 28.49 9.65
C TRP A 149 7.15 27.04 9.92
N SER A 150 5.95 26.69 9.47
CA SER A 150 5.32 25.38 9.71
C SER A 150 6.03 24.19 9.09
N ALA A 151 7.02 24.40 8.20
CA ALA A 151 7.81 23.32 7.63
C ALA A 151 8.65 22.63 8.71
N THR A 152 8.66 21.30 8.69
CA THR A 152 9.49 20.46 9.56
C THR A 152 10.97 20.61 9.21
N GLU A 153 11.88 20.13 10.06
CA GLU A 153 13.31 20.15 9.71
C GLU A 153 13.64 19.20 8.55
N VAL A 154 12.86 18.13 8.39
CA VAL A 154 12.91 17.23 7.23
C VAL A 154 12.50 17.97 5.95
N ASP A 155 11.40 18.73 5.97
CA ASP A 155 10.94 19.52 4.82
C ASP A 155 11.94 20.60 4.42
N ARG A 156 12.54 21.26 5.42
CA ARG A 156 13.57 22.27 5.21
C ARG A 156 14.81 21.66 4.57
N MET A 157 15.27 20.51 5.05
CA MET A 157 16.37 19.80 4.40
C MET A 157 16.01 19.40 2.96
N ALA A 158 14.81 18.86 2.74
CA ALA A 158 14.37 18.51 1.39
C ALA A 158 14.33 19.71 0.42
N GLY A 159 13.99 20.90 0.92
CA GLY A 159 14.09 22.14 0.15
C GLY A 159 15.53 22.49 -0.24
N LEU A 160 16.48 22.35 0.69
CA LEU A 160 17.91 22.56 0.43
C LEU A 160 18.46 21.57 -0.58
N LEU A 161 18.13 20.28 -0.43
CA LEU A 161 18.54 19.20 -1.33
C LEU A 161 18.11 19.46 -2.77
N ARG A 162 16.84 19.81 -2.98
CA ARG A 162 16.31 20.17 -4.31
C ARG A 162 16.97 21.42 -4.91
N LYS A 163 17.35 22.40 -4.08
CA LYS A 163 18.04 23.61 -4.53
C LYS A 163 19.50 23.31 -4.93
N ALA A 164 20.18 22.48 -4.14
CA ALA A 164 21.57 22.08 -4.36
C ALA A 164 21.74 21.04 -5.48
N ASP A 165 20.65 20.39 -5.90
CA ASP A 165 20.70 19.21 -6.77
C ASP A 165 21.48 18.04 -6.13
N VAL A 166 21.32 17.88 -4.81
CA VAL A 166 21.93 16.83 -3.98
C VAL A 166 20.79 15.98 -3.43
N GLU A 167 20.92 14.66 -3.47
CA GLU A 167 19.77 13.79 -3.19
C GLU A 167 19.61 13.41 -1.72
N VAL A 168 20.68 13.47 -0.92
CA VAL A 168 20.65 13.02 0.48
C VAL A 168 21.16 14.10 1.42
N GLY A 169 20.50 14.26 2.56
CA GLY A 169 20.92 15.15 3.63
C GLY A 169 20.76 14.51 5.01
N ILE A 170 21.57 14.96 5.96
CA ILE A 170 21.49 14.56 7.37
C ILE A 170 20.98 15.74 8.20
N VAL A 171 19.95 15.50 9.01
CA VAL A 171 19.45 16.47 9.99
C VAL A 171 19.60 15.87 11.37
N THR A 172 20.16 16.63 12.32
CA THR A 172 20.26 16.17 13.70
C THR A 172 20.23 17.30 14.71
N ASP A 173 19.70 17.01 15.90
CA ASP A 173 19.84 17.85 17.09
C ASP A 173 20.80 17.22 18.13
N GLY A 174 21.49 16.14 17.74
CA GLY A 174 22.35 15.30 18.57
C GLY A 174 21.67 14.05 19.12
N ARG A 175 20.38 14.13 19.48
CA ARG A 175 19.58 12.97 19.89
C ARG A 175 18.91 12.33 18.69
N TRP A 176 18.11 13.09 17.96
CA TRP A 176 17.40 12.62 16.79
C TRP A 176 18.30 12.76 15.56
N TRP A 177 18.34 11.73 14.74
CA TRP A 177 19.10 11.71 13.50
C TRP A 177 18.20 11.29 12.35
N ALA A 178 18.09 12.16 11.34
CA ALA A 178 17.31 11.91 10.13
C ALA A 178 18.24 11.78 8.92
N ILE A 179 18.04 10.73 8.12
CA ILE A 179 18.47 10.69 6.72
C ILE A 179 17.30 11.17 5.89
N VAL A 180 17.48 12.26 5.15
CA VAL A 180 16.47 12.85 4.27
C VAL A 180 16.89 12.59 2.83
N TRP A 181 15.97 12.05 2.04
CA TRP A 181 16.14 11.84 0.61
C TRP A 181 15.12 12.66 -0.16
N ALA A 182 15.61 13.48 -1.09
CA ALA A 182 14.74 14.31 -1.90
C ALA A 182 15.34 14.53 -3.28
N HIS A 183 14.53 14.34 -4.32
CA HIS A 183 14.86 14.68 -5.69
C HIS A 183 13.88 15.73 -6.24
N ARG A 184 14.21 16.33 -7.39
CA ARG A 184 13.28 17.21 -8.11
C ARG A 184 12.04 16.42 -8.52
N ASP A 185 10.87 16.99 -8.29
CA ASP A 185 9.57 16.44 -8.68
C ASP A 185 9.20 15.05 -8.08
N LYS A 186 9.98 14.55 -7.12
CA LYS A 186 9.72 13.32 -6.39
C LYS A 186 9.30 13.57 -4.94
N PRO A 187 8.51 12.65 -4.33
CA PRO A 187 8.20 12.70 -2.91
C PRO A 187 9.48 12.71 -2.06
N THR A 188 9.41 13.39 -0.92
CA THR A 188 10.50 13.35 0.07
C THR A 188 10.40 12.06 0.86
N GLY A 189 11.52 11.35 0.99
CA GLY A 189 11.69 10.24 1.91
C GLY A 189 12.51 10.64 3.13
N SER A 190 12.24 10.06 4.28
CA SER A 190 13.05 10.24 5.47
C SER A 190 13.05 9.02 6.38
N ALA A 191 14.15 8.80 7.08
CA ALA A 191 14.26 7.80 8.14
C ALA A 191 14.91 8.43 9.37
N VAL A 192 14.27 8.29 10.52
CA VAL A 192 14.72 8.88 11.80
C VAL A 192 15.05 7.79 12.80
N THR A 193 16.12 8.01 13.58
CA THR A 193 16.53 7.15 14.70
C THR A 193 16.82 8.00 15.95
N ASP A 194 16.58 7.42 17.14
CA ASP A 194 16.91 8.01 18.43
C ASP A 194 18.31 7.53 18.89
N ALA A 195 19.28 8.43 18.92
CA ALA A 195 20.60 8.11 19.43
C ALA A 195 20.58 7.67 20.89
N ALA A 196 19.59 8.08 21.69
CA ALA A 196 19.49 7.67 23.09
C ALA A 196 19.24 6.16 23.27
N THR A 197 18.78 5.44 22.24
CA THR A 197 18.62 3.98 22.29
C THR A 197 19.86 3.24 21.78
N TRP A 198 20.83 3.89 21.14
CA TRP A 198 21.99 3.24 20.49
C TRP A 198 22.88 2.41 21.43
N GLY A 199 22.81 2.65 22.75
CA GLY A 199 23.45 1.82 23.76
C GLY A 199 22.77 0.45 23.94
N GLU A 200 21.44 0.42 23.87
CA GLU A 200 20.60 -0.78 24.06
C GLU A 200 20.30 -1.48 22.72
N GLU A 201 20.28 -0.71 21.62
CA GLU A 201 19.96 -1.13 20.26
C GLU A 201 21.18 -0.98 19.31
N PRO A 202 22.27 -1.77 19.51
CA PRO A 202 23.49 -1.62 18.73
C PRO A 202 23.31 -1.90 17.23
N LEU A 203 22.28 -2.67 16.83
CA LEU A 203 22.00 -2.92 15.40
C LEU A 203 21.45 -1.69 14.68
N VAL A 204 20.62 -0.88 15.34
CA VAL A 204 20.12 0.38 14.78
C VAL A 204 21.26 1.38 14.60
N ARG A 205 22.09 1.52 15.64
CA ARG A 205 23.33 2.32 15.59
C ARG A 205 24.21 1.91 14.42
N ASP A 206 24.56 0.63 14.35
CA ASP A 206 25.47 0.09 13.33
C ASP A 206 24.88 0.26 11.92
N ALA A 207 23.57 0.07 11.77
CA ALA A 207 22.87 0.33 10.51
C ALA A 207 22.91 1.81 10.12
N PHE A 208 22.57 2.72 11.05
CA PHE A 208 22.63 4.16 10.80
C PHE A 208 24.04 4.59 10.35
N LEU A 209 25.07 4.21 11.11
CA LEU A 209 26.46 4.52 10.78
C LEU A 209 26.87 3.92 9.43
N THR A 210 26.45 2.69 9.12
CA THR A 210 26.69 2.07 7.81
C THR A 210 26.08 2.90 6.69
N LEU A 211 24.86 3.41 6.86
CA LEU A 211 24.17 4.22 5.85
C LEU A 211 24.85 5.58 5.65
N ILE A 212 25.30 6.22 6.74
CA ILE A 212 25.90 7.57 6.65
C ILE A 212 27.42 7.56 6.40
N ASP A 213 28.06 6.40 6.38
CA ASP A 213 29.49 6.24 6.14
C ASP A 213 29.91 6.87 4.80
N GLN A 214 31.01 7.63 4.79
CA GLN A 214 31.49 8.31 3.57
C GLN A 214 31.70 7.33 2.40
N ARG A 215 32.06 6.07 2.66
CA ARG A 215 32.27 5.04 1.64
C ARG A 215 30.98 4.73 0.89
N ARG A 216 29.81 4.85 1.52
CA ARG A 216 28.50 4.67 0.86
C ARG A 216 28.13 5.84 -0.03
N PHE A 217 28.48 7.05 0.35
CA PHE A 217 28.27 8.20 -0.53
C PHE A 217 29.28 8.25 -1.68
N ARG A 218 30.48 7.73 -1.46
CA ARG A 218 31.64 7.92 -2.33
C ARG A 218 32.21 6.62 -2.90
N THR A 219 31.46 5.53 -2.96
CA THR A 219 31.92 4.32 -3.68
C THR A 219 32.09 4.63 -5.17
N LYS A 220 33.05 3.96 -5.82
CA LYS A 220 33.28 4.11 -7.26
C LYS A 220 32.10 3.59 -8.07
N ASN A 221 31.47 2.53 -7.58
CA ASN A 221 30.28 1.96 -8.19
C ASN A 221 29.07 2.82 -7.81
N VAL A 222 28.48 3.51 -8.79
CA VAL A 222 27.31 4.38 -8.54
C VAL A 222 26.11 3.57 -8.05
N ASP A 223 25.99 2.31 -8.48
CA ASP A 223 24.89 1.40 -8.11
C ASP A 223 24.92 0.99 -6.62
N GLU A 224 26.06 1.16 -5.96
CA GLU A 224 26.21 0.88 -4.52
C GLU A 224 26.07 2.13 -3.65
N ARG A 225 25.84 3.31 -4.25
CA ARG A 225 25.71 4.55 -3.49
C ARG A 225 24.34 4.68 -2.85
N LEU A 226 24.28 5.27 -1.66
CA LEU A 226 23.02 5.44 -0.93
C LEU A 226 21.89 6.09 -1.76
N PRO A 227 22.12 7.19 -2.52
CA PRO A 227 21.06 7.78 -3.34
C PRO A 227 20.48 6.81 -4.39
N LYS A 228 21.34 5.98 -4.99
CA LYS A 228 20.93 4.97 -5.96
C LYS A 228 20.18 3.81 -5.29
N LEU A 229 20.60 3.36 -4.11
CA LEU A 229 19.86 2.35 -3.33
C LEU A 229 18.46 2.84 -2.90
N LEU A 230 18.34 4.13 -2.56
CA LEU A 230 17.05 4.76 -2.25
C LEU A 230 16.17 4.84 -3.50
N ALA A 231 16.72 5.25 -4.64
CA ALA A 231 16.01 5.27 -5.92
C ALA A 231 15.57 3.85 -6.37
N ASP A 232 16.40 2.83 -6.18
CA ASP A 232 16.04 1.45 -6.48
C ASP A 232 14.95 0.92 -5.55
N SER A 233 14.92 1.36 -4.30
CA SER A 233 13.86 1.01 -3.35
C SER A 233 12.54 1.68 -3.71
N GLU A 234 12.56 2.95 -4.13
CA GLU A 234 11.38 3.64 -4.66
C GLU A 234 10.85 2.93 -5.92
N ALA A 235 11.72 2.62 -6.88
CA ALA A 235 11.34 1.92 -8.11
C ALA A 235 10.77 0.52 -7.83
N ALA A 236 11.34 -0.22 -6.89
CA ALA A 236 10.81 -1.51 -6.47
C ALA A 236 9.41 -1.38 -5.84
N ALA A 237 9.17 -0.33 -5.06
CA ALA A 237 7.86 -0.06 -4.49
C ALA A 237 6.84 0.36 -5.57
N GLU A 238 7.23 1.17 -6.55
CA GLU A 238 6.39 1.51 -7.71
C GLU A 238 5.96 0.25 -8.48
N GLU A 239 6.91 -0.65 -8.80
CA GLU A 239 6.63 -1.92 -9.49
C GLU A 239 5.63 -2.78 -8.68
N ILE A 240 5.79 -2.84 -7.35
CA ILE A 240 4.86 -3.54 -6.46
C ILE A 240 3.46 -2.91 -6.55
N THR A 241 3.35 -1.58 -6.48
CA THR A 241 2.04 -0.89 -6.53
C THR A 241 1.34 -1.03 -7.88
N GLU A 242 2.09 -1.03 -8.99
CA GLU A 242 1.53 -1.26 -10.34
C GLU A 242 1.00 -2.71 -10.47
N ALA A 243 1.81 -3.69 -10.05
CA ALA A 243 1.42 -5.09 -10.06
C ALA A 243 0.18 -5.34 -9.19
N LEU A 244 0.15 -4.75 -7.99
CA LEU A 244 -1.00 -4.81 -7.09
C LEU A 244 -2.24 -4.17 -7.70
N GLY A 245 -2.13 -3.01 -8.36
CA GLY A 245 -3.29 -2.31 -8.94
C GLY A 245 -4.13 -3.20 -9.87
N THR A 246 -3.47 -3.96 -10.74
CA THR A 246 -4.16 -4.90 -11.64
C THR A 246 -4.81 -6.05 -10.88
N GLN A 247 -4.10 -6.65 -9.93
CA GLN A 247 -4.59 -7.77 -9.14
C GLN A 247 -5.76 -7.37 -8.23
N VAL A 248 -5.68 -6.19 -7.59
CA VAL A 248 -6.75 -5.62 -6.78
C VAL A 248 -7.99 -5.37 -7.62
N ARG A 249 -7.87 -4.86 -8.86
CA ARG A 249 -9.04 -4.71 -9.73
C ARG A 249 -9.70 -6.06 -10.03
N LYS A 250 -8.92 -7.09 -10.34
CA LYS A 250 -9.45 -8.45 -10.56
C LYS A 250 -10.10 -9.04 -9.30
N ALA A 251 -9.61 -8.68 -8.11
CA ALA A 251 -10.24 -9.07 -6.85
C ALA A 251 -11.58 -8.33 -6.62
N VAL A 252 -11.67 -7.07 -7.03
CA VAL A 252 -12.96 -6.34 -7.06
C VAL A 252 -13.94 -6.99 -8.02
N GLU A 253 -13.50 -7.35 -9.25
CA GLU A 253 -14.33 -8.12 -10.19
C GLU A 253 -14.82 -9.42 -9.57
N LEU A 254 -13.96 -10.13 -8.83
CA LEU A 254 -14.32 -11.37 -8.16
C LEU A 254 -15.33 -11.17 -7.02
N LEU A 255 -15.20 -10.09 -6.24
CA LEU A 255 -16.19 -9.71 -5.21
C LEU A 255 -17.55 -9.37 -5.84
N VAL A 256 -17.55 -8.60 -6.92
CA VAL A 256 -18.77 -8.25 -7.68
C VAL A 256 -19.44 -9.50 -8.26
N SER A 257 -18.65 -10.44 -8.78
CA SER A 257 -19.13 -11.75 -9.23
C SER A 257 -19.76 -12.54 -8.06
N SER A 258 -19.14 -12.51 -6.88
CA SER A 258 -19.69 -13.15 -5.67
C SER A 258 -21.01 -12.49 -5.22
N PHE A 259 -21.16 -11.18 -5.34
CA PHE A 259 -22.41 -10.48 -5.06
C PHE A 259 -23.50 -10.83 -6.07
N SER A 260 -23.16 -10.89 -7.36
CA SER A 260 -24.07 -11.32 -8.43
C SER A 260 -24.58 -12.74 -8.19
N ARG A 261 -23.72 -13.63 -7.68
CA ARG A 261 -24.11 -14.99 -7.30
C ARG A 261 -25.20 -14.98 -6.21
N ALA A 262 -25.07 -14.17 -5.16
CA ALA A 262 -26.10 -14.07 -4.12
C ALA A 262 -27.45 -13.59 -4.68
N ARG A 263 -27.42 -12.68 -5.67
CA ARG A 263 -28.62 -12.28 -6.44
C ARG A 263 -29.24 -13.47 -7.18
N PHE A 264 -28.44 -14.28 -7.87
CA PHE A 264 -28.95 -15.46 -8.57
C PHE A 264 -29.51 -16.53 -7.62
N GLU A 265 -28.83 -16.78 -6.50
CA GLU A 265 -29.31 -17.72 -5.48
C GLU A 265 -30.67 -17.28 -4.92
N ALA A 266 -30.82 -16.00 -4.54
CA ALA A 266 -32.10 -15.46 -4.07
C ALA A 266 -33.21 -15.61 -5.12
N ARG A 267 -32.93 -15.24 -6.38
CA ARG A 267 -33.88 -15.39 -7.49
C ARG A 267 -34.29 -16.85 -7.73
N SER A 268 -33.35 -17.80 -7.61
CA SER A 268 -33.61 -19.23 -7.84
C SER A 268 -34.63 -19.83 -6.87
N VAL A 269 -34.74 -19.28 -5.67
CA VAL A 269 -35.67 -19.70 -4.62
C VAL A 269 -36.86 -18.75 -4.44
N GLY A 270 -36.95 -17.70 -5.27
CA GLY A 270 -38.02 -16.70 -5.23
C GLY A 270 -37.91 -15.66 -4.12
N ASP A 271 -36.74 -15.54 -3.48
CA ASP A 271 -36.45 -14.51 -2.48
C ASP A 271 -36.18 -13.16 -3.15
N SER A 272 -36.37 -12.06 -2.42
CA SER A 272 -36.05 -10.71 -2.93
C SER A 272 -34.56 -10.56 -3.24
N ASP A 273 -34.23 -9.72 -4.24
CA ASP A 273 -32.83 -9.41 -4.59
C ASP A 273 -32.13 -8.78 -3.36
N PRO A 274 -30.98 -9.33 -2.91
CA PRO A 274 -30.25 -8.76 -1.78
C PRO A 274 -29.37 -7.57 -2.15
N LEU A 275 -29.16 -7.32 -3.45
CA LEU A 275 -28.35 -6.19 -3.94
C LEU A 275 -29.21 -4.92 -4.09
N PRO A 276 -28.61 -3.73 -3.91
CA PRO A 276 -29.28 -2.47 -4.20
C PRO A 276 -29.59 -2.33 -5.70
N ASP A 277 -30.54 -1.46 -6.03
CA ASP A 277 -30.90 -1.13 -7.42
C ASP A 277 -29.81 -0.31 -8.14
N ASP A 278 -28.96 0.41 -7.39
CA ASP A 278 -27.85 1.19 -7.95
C ASP A 278 -26.59 0.33 -8.08
N ASP A 279 -26.27 -0.08 -9.30
CA ASP A 279 -25.08 -0.89 -9.61
C ASP A 279 -23.77 -0.19 -9.20
N ASP A 280 -23.72 1.16 -9.19
CA ASP A 280 -22.53 1.89 -8.72
C ASP A 280 -22.30 1.66 -7.22
N GLU A 281 -23.38 1.55 -6.43
CA GLU A 281 -23.28 1.25 -5.00
C GLU A 281 -22.62 -0.11 -4.75
N VAL A 282 -22.93 -1.12 -5.59
CA VAL A 282 -22.31 -2.44 -5.51
C VAL A 282 -20.81 -2.38 -5.78
N TYR A 283 -20.40 -1.62 -6.81
CA TYR A 283 -18.98 -1.41 -7.10
C TYR A 283 -18.26 -0.70 -5.95
N GLN A 284 -18.85 0.40 -5.45
CA GLN A 284 -18.27 1.16 -4.33
C GLN A 284 -18.15 0.30 -3.06
N ALA A 285 -19.09 -0.61 -2.82
CA ALA A 285 -19.03 -1.56 -1.72
C ALA A 285 -17.87 -2.56 -1.90
N ALA A 286 -17.71 -3.15 -3.09
CA ALA A 286 -16.60 -4.07 -3.39
C ALA A 286 -15.23 -3.39 -3.20
N VAL A 287 -15.07 -2.17 -3.70
CA VAL A 287 -13.84 -1.36 -3.50
C VAL A 287 -13.63 -1.04 -2.01
N THR A 288 -14.71 -0.74 -1.27
CA THR A 288 -14.63 -0.48 0.17
C THR A 288 -14.20 -1.71 0.95
N ILE A 289 -14.67 -2.91 0.58
CA ILE A 289 -14.21 -4.17 1.16
C ILE A 289 -12.71 -4.39 0.92
N MET A 290 -12.22 -4.16 -0.30
CA MET A 290 -10.78 -4.24 -0.59
C MET A 290 -9.97 -3.24 0.25
N MET A 291 -10.45 -2.01 0.41
CA MET A 291 -9.82 -1.00 1.27
C MET A 291 -9.79 -1.42 2.74
N ARG A 292 -10.85 -2.06 3.24
CA ARG A 292 -10.88 -2.60 4.61
C ARG A 292 -9.81 -3.67 4.81
N VAL A 293 -9.67 -4.60 3.86
CA VAL A 293 -8.66 -5.67 3.93
C VAL A 293 -7.25 -5.08 4.01
N VAL A 294 -6.88 -4.18 3.10
CA VAL A 294 -5.55 -3.57 3.11
C VAL A 294 -5.31 -2.73 4.37
N PHE A 295 -6.30 -1.94 4.78
CA PHE A 295 -6.20 -1.15 6.01
C PHE A 295 -5.96 -2.02 7.24
N LEU A 296 -6.67 -3.15 7.36
CA LEU A 296 -6.50 -4.10 8.47
C LEU A 296 -5.10 -4.72 8.46
N LEU A 297 -4.64 -5.22 7.32
CA LEU A 297 -3.29 -5.79 7.18
C LEU A 297 -2.21 -4.77 7.55
N PHE A 298 -2.35 -3.53 7.06
CA PHE A 298 -1.47 -2.41 7.39
C PHE A 298 -1.45 -2.11 8.90
N ALA A 299 -2.63 -1.97 9.51
CA ALA A 299 -2.75 -1.61 10.92
C ALA A 299 -2.22 -2.73 11.85
N GLU A 300 -2.45 -3.99 11.49
CA GLU A 300 -1.93 -5.15 12.22
C GLU A 300 -0.40 -5.26 12.15
N GLU A 301 0.19 -5.00 10.98
CA GLU A 301 1.64 -5.10 10.80
C GLU A 301 2.42 -3.96 11.47
N ARG A 302 1.83 -2.76 11.55
CA ARG A 302 2.39 -1.61 12.28
C ARG A 302 2.07 -1.61 13.79
N GLY A 303 1.43 -2.66 14.31
CA GLY A 303 1.11 -2.75 15.74
C GLY A 303 0.12 -1.70 16.23
N MET A 304 -0.73 -1.18 15.34
CA MET A 304 -1.75 -0.17 15.67
C MET A 304 -3.00 -0.77 16.33
N LEU A 305 -3.10 -2.09 16.36
CA LEU A 305 -4.26 -2.84 16.85
C LEU A 305 -3.93 -3.63 18.12
N PRO A 306 -4.96 -4.07 18.88
CA PRO A 306 -4.78 -4.71 20.18
C PRO A 306 -3.85 -5.93 20.13
N THR A 307 -3.07 -6.14 21.19
CA THR A 307 -2.12 -7.27 21.30
C THR A 307 -2.74 -8.49 21.99
N GLU A 308 -3.96 -8.34 22.51
CA GLU A 308 -4.70 -9.36 23.23
C GLU A 308 -5.02 -10.57 22.36
N ARG A 309 -4.93 -11.77 22.96
CA ARG A 309 -5.11 -13.06 22.28
C ARG A 309 -6.44 -13.18 21.53
N LEU A 310 -7.53 -12.69 22.11
CA LEU A 310 -8.86 -12.76 21.51
C LEU A 310 -8.91 -12.07 20.15
N TYR A 311 -8.24 -10.92 20.02
CA TYR A 311 -8.15 -10.18 18.77
C TYR A 311 -7.42 -11.01 17.70
N TRP A 312 -6.24 -11.53 18.02
CA TRP A 312 -5.42 -12.29 17.07
C TRP A 312 -6.06 -13.61 16.63
N GLU A 313 -6.74 -14.32 17.54
CA GLU A 313 -7.40 -15.58 17.20
C GLU A 313 -8.70 -15.38 16.41
N SER A 314 -9.50 -14.35 16.72
CA SER A 314 -10.87 -14.22 16.21
C SER A 314 -11.12 -13.08 15.21
N TYR A 315 -10.27 -12.04 15.19
CA TYR A 315 -10.51 -10.81 14.41
C TYR A 315 -9.39 -10.49 13.42
N ALA A 316 -8.12 -10.69 13.77
CA ALA A 316 -6.97 -10.32 12.93
C ALA A 316 -6.98 -10.95 11.52
N MET A 317 -6.64 -10.20 10.48
CA MET A 317 -6.65 -10.67 9.10
C MET A 317 -5.28 -11.18 8.61
N ARG A 318 -4.18 -10.83 9.30
CA ARG A 318 -2.79 -11.13 8.90
C ARG A 318 -2.55 -12.59 8.55
N ASP A 319 -2.97 -13.51 9.42
CA ASP A 319 -2.62 -14.94 9.29
C ASP A 319 -3.69 -15.74 8.51
N VAL A 320 -4.81 -15.10 8.14
CA VAL A 320 -5.96 -15.76 7.50
C VAL A 320 -5.62 -16.35 6.14
N LEU A 321 -4.77 -15.68 5.35
CA LEU A 321 -4.35 -16.21 4.05
C LEU A 321 -3.56 -17.51 4.20
N ASP A 322 -2.66 -17.58 5.17
CA ASP A 322 -1.86 -18.79 5.43
C ASP A 322 -2.75 -19.94 5.89
N ASP A 323 -3.79 -19.66 6.68
CA ASP A 323 -4.76 -20.67 7.11
C ASP A 323 -5.67 -21.15 5.97
N LEU A 324 -6.10 -20.24 5.08
CA LEU A 324 -6.85 -20.60 3.87
C LEU A 324 -6.00 -21.47 2.93
N HIS A 325 -4.71 -21.15 2.74
CA HIS A 325 -3.80 -21.99 1.97
C HIS A 325 -3.64 -23.40 2.57
N LYS A 326 -3.51 -23.52 3.90
CA LYS A 326 -3.47 -24.84 4.58
C LYS A 326 -4.74 -25.64 4.33
N ARG A 327 -5.91 -25.00 4.42
CA ARG A 327 -7.21 -25.64 4.16
C ARG A 327 -7.37 -26.05 2.70
N ALA A 328 -6.79 -25.28 1.77
CA ALA A 328 -6.80 -25.56 0.33
C ALA A 328 -5.72 -26.57 -0.13
N ALA A 329 -4.93 -27.15 0.77
CA ALA A 329 -3.79 -28.02 0.41
C ALA A 329 -4.16 -29.22 -0.48
N HIS A 330 -5.42 -29.67 -0.45
CA HIS A 330 -5.94 -30.79 -1.25
C HIS A 330 -6.96 -30.35 -2.32
N GLY A 331 -7.03 -29.05 -2.63
CA GLY A 331 -7.99 -28.46 -3.55
C GLY A 331 -8.71 -27.25 -2.96
N GLU A 332 -8.91 -26.20 -3.75
CA GLU A 332 -9.59 -24.97 -3.33
C GLU A 332 -11.11 -25.15 -3.19
N GLU A 333 -11.69 -26.17 -3.82
CA GLU A 333 -13.14 -26.43 -3.85
C GLU A 333 -13.75 -26.65 -2.48
N LEU A 334 -12.97 -27.08 -1.49
CA LEU A 334 -13.46 -27.21 -0.11
C LEU A 334 -13.80 -25.85 0.51
N LEU A 335 -13.21 -24.76 0.00
CA LEU A 335 -13.46 -23.40 0.48
C LEU A 335 -14.74 -22.80 -0.13
N ASP A 336 -15.37 -23.46 -1.11
CA ASP A 336 -16.60 -22.99 -1.73
C ASP A 336 -17.84 -23.12 -0.80
N GLU A 337 -17.74 -23.92 0.26
CA GLU A 337 -18.84 -24.17 1.22
C GLU A 337 -18.68 -23.46 2.57
N THR A 338 -17.66 -22.59 2.69
CA THR A 338 -17.32 -21.89 3.95
C THR A 338 -17.26 -20.38 3.75
N TYR A 339 -17.53 -19.62 4.82
CA TYR A 339 -17.72 -18.16 4.76
C TYR A 339 -17.07 -17.44 5.96
N ASP A 340 -16.20 -18.12 6.70
CA ASP A 340 -15.69 -17.66 7.99
C ASP A 340 -14.87 -16.37 7.83
N THR A 341 -14.12 -16.26 6.74
CA THR A 341 -13.29 -15.08 6.45
C THR A 341 -14.14 -13.84 6.19
N TRP A 342 -15.27 -14.01 5.49
CA TRP A 342 -16.21 -12.92 5.23
C TRP A 342 -16.86 -12.43 6.52
N HIS A 343 -17.31 -13.35 7.38
CA HIS A 343 -17.88 -13.03 8.68
C HIS A 343 -16.85 -12.31 9.58
N ARG A 344 -15.61 -12.81 9.61
CA ARG A 344 -14.49 -12.20 10.35
C ARG A 344 -14.22 -10.78 9.89
N LEU A 345 -14.17 -10.54 8.57
CA LEU A 345 -13.94 -9.21 8.01
C LEU A 345 -15.03 -8.21 8.40
N LEU A 346 -16.30 -8.61 8.34
CA LEU A 346 -17.41 -7.75 8.77
C LEU A 346 -17.35 -7.47 10.27
N ALA A 347 -17.08 -8.50 11.09
CA ALA A 347 -17.01 -8.37 12.54
C ALA A 347 -15.86 -7.45 13.00
N VAL A 348 -14.65 -7.59 12.44
CA VAL A 348 -13.52 -6.72 12.79
C VAL A 348 -13.73 -5.29 12.31
N SER A 349 -14.39 -5.10 11.17
CA SER A 349 -14.74 -3.75 10.68
C SER A 349 -15.70 -3.04 11.64
N ASP A 350 -16.74 -3.74 12.10
CA ASP A 350 -17.71 -3.21 13.06
C ASP A 350 -17.06 -2.92 14.42
N ALA A 351 -16.23 -3.84 14.92
CA ALA A 351 -15.49 -3.69 16.16
C ALA A 351 -14.57 -2.46 16.15
N LEU A 352 -13.83 -2.22 15.05
CA LEU A 352 -12.99 -1.04 14.91
C LEU A 352 -13.79 0.26 14.76
N HIS A 353 -14.93 0.21 14.07
CA HIS A 353 -15.76 1.39 13.89
C HIS A 353 -16.37 1.87 15.22
N ASN A 354 -16.99 0.95 15.95
CA ASN A 354 -17.72 1.25 17.19
C ASN A 354 -16.81 1.27 18.44
N GLY A 355 -15.63 0.66 18.35
CA GLY A 355 -14.79 0.36 19.50
C GLY A 355 -15.32 -0.84 20.29
N VAL A 356 -14.45 -1.45 21.08
CA VAL A 356 -14.77 -2.59 21.92
C VAL A 356 -14.26 -2.36 23.33
N ASN A 357 -15.11 -2.65 24.33
CA ASN A 357 -14.74 -2.49 25.73
C ASN A 357 -15.23 -3.71 26.53
N TYR A 358 -14.51 -4.82 26.39
CA TYR A 358 -14.65 -6.02 27.21
C TYR A 358 -13.35 -6.26 28.00
N ASP A 359 -13.39 -7.13 29.01
CA ASP A 359 -12.21 -7.38 29.86
C ASP A 359 -11.06 -8.05 29.10
N GLU A 360 -11.37 -8.87 28.11
CA GLU A 360 -10.38 -9.64 27.32
C GLU A 360 -9.95 -8.94 26.01
N MET A 361 -10.56 -7.80 25.67
CA MET A 361 -10.22 -7.01 24.48
C MET A 361 -10.71 -5.57 24.63
N ARG A 362 -9.76 -4.62 24.57
CA ARG A 362 -10.09 -3.18 24.57
C ARG A 362 -9.56 -2.51 23.32
N MET A 363 -10.44 -1.79 22.65
CA MET A 363 -10.14 -1.13 21.38
C MET A 363 -10.91 0.19 21.32
N PRO A 364 -10.24 1.33 21.06
CA PRO A 364 -10.94 2.59 20.86
C PRO A 364 -11.79 2.54 19.58
N ALA A 365 -12.79 3.41 19.49
CA ALA A 365 -13.54 3.60 18.25
C ALA A 365 -12.68 4.39 17.26
N TYR A 366 -12.26 3.76 16.16
CA TYR A 366 -11.51 4.38 15.07
C TYR A 366 -12.46 5.19 14.16
N GLY A 367 -13.74 4.79 14.09
CA GLY A 367 -14.76 5.46 13.30
C GLY A 367 -14.47 5.44 11.79
N GLY A 368 -14.81 6.54 11.11
CA GLY A 368 -14.53 6.74 9.68
C GLY A 368 -15.48 6.02 8.73
N SER A 369 -15.70 6.60 7.54
CA SER A 369 -16.62 6.05 6.52
C SER A 369 -16.10 4.79 5.83
N LEU A 370 -14.84 4.42 6.06
CA LEU A 370 -14.26 3.20 5.53
C LEU A 370 -14.82 1.98 6.28
N LEU A 371 -14.82 2.03 7.61
CA LEU A 371 -15.22 0.93 8.49
C LEU A 371 -16.71 0.97 8.86
N ASP A 372 -17.39 2.10 8.62
CA ASP A 372 -18.81 2.29 8.91
C ASP A 372 -19.69 1.17 8.30
N PRO A 373 -20.35 0.33 9.12
CA PRO A 373 -21.24 -0.73 8.64
C PRO A 373 -22.53 -0.16 8.02
N GLY A 374 -22.94 1.05 8.44
CA GLY A 374 -24.14 1.74 7.94
C GLY A 374 -23.97 2.33 6.53
N ARG A 375 -22.74 2.36 6.00
CA ARG A 375 -22.48 2.88 4.65
C ARG A 375 -23.07 2.00 3.55
N PHE A 376 -23.07 0.68 3.74
CA PHE A 376 -23.63 -0.30 2.81
C PHE A 376 -24.46 -1.34 3.59
N PRO A 377 -25.67 -0.98 4.06
CA PRO A 377 -26.43 -1.82 4.99
C PRO A 377 -26.75 -3.22 4.44
N TRP A 378 -26.84 -3.36 3.12
CA TRP A 378 -27.13 -4.62 2.45
C TRP A 378 -26.04 -5.69 2.62
N LEU A 379 -24.78 -5.29 2.90
CA LEU A 379 -23.68 -6.23 3.18
C LEU A 379 -23.87 -7.01 4.50
N SER A 380 -24.56 -6.40 5.46
CA SER A 380 -24.80 -6.97 6.80
C SER A 380 -26.27 -7.32 7.03
N ALA A 381 -27.11 -7.22 6.00
CA ALA A 381 -28.52 -7.56 6.09
C ALA A 381 -28.68 -9.06 6.35
N THR A 382 -29.57 -9.41 7.27
CA THR A 382 -29.87 -10.81 7.64
C THR A 382 -31.32 -11.18 7.37
N ASP A 383 -31.55 -12.47 7.15
CA ASP A 383 -32.86 -13.12 7.17
C ASP A 383 -32.83 -14.33 8.15
N ASP A 384 -33.86 -15.18 8.09
CA ASP A 384 -33.97 -16.37 8.95
C ASP A 384 -32.83 -17.40 8.75
N LYS A 385 -32.05 -17.28 7.66
CA LYS A 385 -30.91 -18.14 7.27
C LYS A 385 -29.56 -17.47 7.55
N GLY A 386 -29.55 -16.31 8.21
CA GLY A 386 -28.37 -15.51 8.54
C GLY A 386 -28.10 -14.39 7.52
N LEU A 387 -26.84 -14.11 7.21
CA LEU A 387 -26.49 -13.04 6.26
C LEU A 387 -27.05 -13.32 4.85
N ARG A 388 -27.66 -12.31 4.22
CA ARG A 388 -28.18 -12.39 2.85
C ARG A 388 -27.07 -12.35 1.80
N ILE A 389 -25.94 -11.71 2.12
CA ILE A 389 -24.73 -11.68 1.29
C ILE A 389 -23.63 -12.43 2.03
N LYS A 390 -23.16 -13.52 1.42
CA LYS A 390 -22.02 -14.30 1.92
C LYS A 390 -20.99 -14.43 0.81
N VAL A 391 -19.74 -14.12 1.12
CA VAL A 391 -18.61 -14.31 0.20
C VAL A 391 -17.86 -15.56 0.62
N ARG A 392 -17.70 -16.51 -0.32
CA ARG A 392 -17.04 -17.79 -0.08
C ARG A 392 -15.59 -17.60 0.33
N ASP A 393 -15.08 -18.46 1.20
CA ASP A 393 -13.68 -18.46 1.63
C ASP A 393 -12.73 -18.62 0.43
N ARG A 394 -13.13 -19.30 -0.64
CA ARG A 394 -12.35 -19.37 -1.89
C ARG A 394 -12.17 -18.00 -2.54
N VAL A 395 -13.22 -17.17 -2.55
CA VAL A 395 -13.13 -15.79 -3.04
C VAL A 395 -12.24 -14.97 -2.12
N MET A 396 -12.41 -15.13 -0.80
CA MET A 396 -11.58 -14.41 0.19
C MET A 396 -10.10 -14.82 0.14
N LEU A 397 -9.78 -16.07 -0.19
CA LEU A 397 -8.41 -16.52 -0.45
C LEU A 397 -7.77 -15.69 -1.56
N HIS A 398 -8.46 -15.54 -2.69
CA HIS A 398 -7.93 -14.79 -3.83
C HIS A 398 -7.94 -13.28 -3.60
N VAL A 399 -8.90 -12.76 -2.84
CA VAL A 399 -8.90 -11.36 -2.36
C VAL A 399 -7.66 -11.10 -1.50
N LEU A 400 -7.41 -11.92 -0.48
CA LEU A 400 -6.26 -11.76 0.41
C LEU A 400 -4.94 -11.96 -0.34
N ARG A 401 -4.88 -12.93 -1.25
CA ARG A 401 -3.71 -13.19 -2.09
C ARG A 401 -3.39 -12.00 -3.01
N SER A 402 -4.41 -11.37 -3.60
CA SER A 402 -4.26 -10.25 -4.53
C SER A 402 -3.63 -8.99 -3.91
N VAL A 403 -3.64 -8.88 -2.58
CA VAL A 403 -3.05 -7.75 -1.85
C VAL A 403 -1.77 -8.14 -1.12
N GLN A 404 -1.62 -9.42 -0.73
CA GLN A 404 -0.43 -9.90 -0.01
C GLN A 404 0.66 -10.46 -0.92
N TYR A 405 0.40 -10.72 -2.20
CA TYR A 405 1.38 -11.26 -3.12
C TYR A 405 1.39 -10.50 -4.45
N ALA A 406 2.55 -9.93 -4.81
CA ALA A 406 2.77 -9.33 -6.12
C ALA A 406 3.52 -10.32 -7.03
N THR A 407 3.18 -10.36 -8.32
CA THR A 407 3.95 -11.11 -9.32
C THR A 407 4.94 -10.18 -10.00
N ILE A 408 6.22 -10.37 -9.70
CA ILE A 408 7.33 -9.58 -10.25
C ILE A 408 8.24 -10.52 -11.03
N GLY A 409 8.43 -10.27 -12.32
CA GLY A 409 9.32 -11.09 -13.15
C GLY A 409 9.01 -12.59 -13.15
N ASN A 410 7.72 -12.97 -13.09
CA ASN A 410 7.19 -14.34 -12.93
C ASN A 410 7.37 -14.99 -11.55
N GLU A 411 7.89 -14.28 -10.55
CA GLU A 411 7.96 -14.75 -9.18
C GLU A 411 6.84 -14.14 -8.34
N ALA A 412 6.13 -14.98 -7.58
CA ALA A 412 5.21 -14.50 -6.57
C ALA A 412 5.99 -14.10 -5.32
N ARG A 413 5.94 -12.82 -4.95
CA ARG A 413 6.60 -12.28 -3.77
C ARG A 413 5.56 -11.83 -2.75
N ARG A 414 5.70 -12.28 -1.51
CA ARG A 414 4.87 -11.80 -0.40
C ARG A 414 5.26 -10.36 -0.11
N ILE A 415 4.25 -9.51 0.05
CA ILE A 415 4.37 -8.09 0.32
C ILE A 415 4.29 -7.89 1.83
N SER A 416 5.17 -7.02 2.33
CA SER A 416 5.13 -6.50 3.70
C SER A 416 4.37 -5.18 3.66
N PHE A 417 3.22 -5.09 4.34
CA PHE A 417 2.49 -3.83 4.49
C PHE A 417 3.18 -2.84 5.46
N ARG A 418 4.23 -3.26 6.16
CA ARG A 418 5.17 -2.35 6.84
C ARG A 418 5.92 -1.45 5.87
N ASP A 419 6.32 -2.02 4.73
CA ASP A 419 7.19 -1.36 3.75
C ASP A 419 6.41 -0.49 2.76
N ILE A 420 5.07 -0.53 2.83
CA ILE A 420 4.19 0.27 1.99
C ILE A 420 3.73 1.50 2.78
N ASP A 421 3.88 2.66 2.13
CA ASP A 421 3.41 3.94 2.65
C ASP A 421 1.93 4.21 2.33
N VAL A 422 1.31 5.14 3.05
CA VAL A 422 -0.10 5.50 2.90
C VAL A 422 -0.39 6.03 1.48
N GLU A 423 0.53 6.81 0.91
CA GLU A 423 0.47 7.32 -0.46
C GLU A 423 0.46 6.18 -1.48
N GLN A 424 1.28 5.14 -1.25
CA GLN A 424 1.41 3.98 -2.12
C GLN A 424 0.15 3.12 -2.10
N ILE A 425 -0.47 2.95 -0.93
CA ILE A 425 -1.81 2.38 -0.81
C ILE A 425 -2.81 3.21 -1.64
N GLY A 426 -2.70 4.53 -1.60
CA GLY A 426 -3.50 5.44 -2.41
C GLY A 426 -3.40 5.18 -3.92
N TYR A 427 -2.20 4.90 -4.45
CA TYR A 427 -2.00 4.61 -5.87
C TYR A 427 -2.68 3.32 -6.32
N ILE A 428 -2.69 2.28 -5.49
CA ILE A 428 -3.41 1.02 -5.77
C ILE A 428 -4.90 1.31 -6.02
N TYR A 429 -5.50 2.23 -5.26
CA TYR A 429 -6.92 2.57 -5.38
C TYR A 429 -7.24 3.62 -6.42
N GLU A 430 -6.29 4.46 -6.81
CA GLU A 430 -6.53 5.48 -7.84
C GLU A 430 -6.96 4.86 -9.17
N GLY A 431 -6.35 3.70 -9.52
CA GLY A 431 -6.74 2.92 -10.69
C GLY A 431 -8.19 2.42 -10.65
N LEU A 432 -8.76 2.18 -9.47
CA LEU A 432 -10.12 1.67 -9.32
C LEU A 432 -11.20 2.75 -9.49
N LEU A 433 -10.85 4.03 -9.28
CA LEU A 433 -11.81 5.14 -9.35
C LEU A 433 -12.35 5.41 -10.77
N GLY A 434 -11.78 4.78 -11.79
CA GLY A 434 -12.22 4.87 -13.18
C GLY A 434 -13.37 3.94 -13.55
N TYR A 435 -13.80 3.04 -12.66
CA TYR A 435 -14.73 1.96 -12.99
C TYR A 435 -16.04 2.03 -12.19
N THR A 436 -17.03 1.30 -12.67
CA THR A 436 -18.34 1.08 -12.04
C THR A 436 -18.82 -0.34 -12.38
N CYS A 437 -19.98 -0.75 -11.88
CA CYS A 437 -20.63 -1.98 -12.32
C CYS A 437 -21.82 -1.68 -13.22
N GLN A 438 -22.13 -2.63 -14.09
CA GLN A 438 -23.31 -2.61 -14.92
C GLN A 438 -23.96 -3.99 -14.91
N THR A 439 -25.28 -4.02 -14.77
CA THR A 439 -26.05 -5.24 -14.96
C THR A 439 -25.98 -5.68 -16.42
N VAL A 440 -25.65 -6.95 -16.62
CA VAL A 440 -25.60 -7.57 -17.95
C VAL A 440 -27.01 -7.76 -18.48
N GLU A 441 -27.30 -7.11 -19.60
CA GLU A 441 -28.56 -7.20 -20.31
C GLU A 441 -28.39 -7.92 -21.65
N GLY A 442 -29.45 -8.60 -22.11
CA GLY A 442 -29.52 -9.16 -23.45
C GLY A 442 -28.84 -10.52 -23.62
N ASP A 443 -27.53 -10.62 -23.40
CA ASP A 443 -26.75 -11.86 -23.54
C ASP A 443 -25.58 -11.94 -22.55
N ALA A 444 -25.04 -13.14 -22.33
CA ALA A 444 -23.93 -13.34 -21.41
C ALA A 444 -22.66 -12.61 -21.90
N ILE A 445 -21.93 -11.97 -20.99
CA ILE A 445 -20.64 -11.36 -21.29
C ILE A 445 -19.52 -12.38 -21.09
N VAL A 446 -18.60 -12.40 -22.05
CA VAL A 446 -17.43 -13.27 -22.11
C VAL A 446 -16.17 -12.42 -22.03
N GLY A 447 -15.33 -12.68 -21.02
CA GLY A 447 -14.00 -12.07 -20.95
C GLY A 447 -13.02 -12.81 -21.84
N LEU A 448 -12.34 -12.13 -22.76
CA LEU A 448 -11.41 -12.77 -23.69
C LEU A 448 -9.97 -12.61 -23.25
N ILE A 449 -9.08 -13.44 -23.78
CA ILE A 449 -7.63 -13.29 -23.56
C ILE A 449 -7.11 -11.92 -24.04
N GLY A 450 -6.23 -11.31 -23.24
CA GLY A 450 -5.68 -9.98 -23.49
C GLY A 450 -4.44 -9.69 -22.65
N ARG A 451 -4.00 -8.43 -22.67
CA ARG A 451 -3.02 -7.96 -21.67
C ARG A 451 -3.68 -8.03 -20.29
N ASP A 452 -2.93 -8.51 -19.31
CA ASP A 452 -3.40 -8.65 -17.94
C ASP A 452 -3.93 -7.30 -17.44
N GLY A 453 -5.21 -7.30 -17.07
CA GLY A 453 -5.89 -6.11 -16.61
C GLY A 453 -6.35 -5.13 -17.70
N GLU A 454 -6.23 -5.46 -18.97
CA GLU A 454 -6.83 -4.67 -20.05
C GLU A 454 -7.54 -5.64 -21.02
N GLU A 455 -8.05 -6.75 -20.50
CA GLU A 455 -8.73 -7.76 -21.28
C GLU A 455 -10.07 -7.25 -21.81
N PRO A 456 -10.42 -7.57 -23.07
CA PRO A 456 -11.69 -7.16 -23.64
C PRO A 456 -12.83 -8.09 -23.21
N GLU A 457 -14.03 -7.53 -23.16
CA GLU A 457 -15.26 -8.22 -22.77
C GLU A 457 -16.31 -8.11 -23.88
N ILE A 458 -16.91 -9.22 -24.32
CA ILE A 458 -17.85 -9.22 -25.45
C ILE A 458 -19.09 -10.04 -25.13
N ASP A 459 -20.25 -9.62 -25.64
CA ASP A 459 -21.45 -10.45 -25.53
C ASP A 459 -21.33 -11.73 -26.38
N ALA A 460 -21.82 -12.85 -25.84
CA ALA A 460 -21.69 -14.17 -26.44
C ALA A 460 -22.37 -14.25 -27.82
N ARG A 461 -23.42 -13.46 -28.04
CA ARG A 461 -24.12 -13.36 -29.33
C ARG A 461 -23.25 -12.74 -30.40
N THR A 462 -22.59 -11.63 -30.10
CA THR A 462 -21.68 -10.98 -31.03
C THR A 462 -20.49 -11.89 -31.30
N LEU A 463 -19.94 -12.56 -30.28
CA LEU A 463 -18.87 -13.54 -30.47
C LEU A 463 -19.28 -14.67 -31.44
N ARG A 464 -20.48 -15.24 -31.27
CA ARG A 464 -21.03 -16.28 -32.15
C ARG A 464 -21.28 -15.76 -33.57
N ARG A 465 -21.83 -14.56 -33.71
CA ARG A 465 -22.03 -13.93 -35.03
C ARG A 465 -20.71 -13.76 -35.78
N LEU A 466 -19.68 -13.23 -35.10
CA LEU A 466 -18.36 -13.05 -35.71
C LEU A 466 -17.74 -14.39 -36.13
N TYR A 467 -18.00 -15.45 -35.39
CA TYR A 467 -17.60 -16.80 -35.77
C TYR A 467 -18.32 -17.29 -37.02
N ASP A 468 -19.65 -17.24 -37.04
CA ASP A 468 -20.48 -17.74 -38.13
C ASP A 468 -20.19 -17.00 -39.46
N GLU A 469 -19.83 -15.72 -39.39
CA GLU A 469 -19.44 -14.88 -40.53
C GLU A 469 -18.00 -15.12 -41.01
N SER A 470 -17.17 -15.83 -40.24
CA SER A 470 -15.75 -16.02 -40.52
C SER A 470 -15.46 -17.37 -41.17
N SER A 471 -14.62 -17.37 -42.21
CA SER A 471 -14.22 -18.59 -42.91
C SER A 471 -13.10 -19.37 -42.21
N ASP A 472 -12.26 -18.69 -41.43
CA ASP A 472 -11.15 -19.30 -40.70
C ASP A 472 -10.79 -18.44 -39.46
N GLY A 473 -9.90 -18.97 -38.62
CA GLY A 473 -9.45 -18.28 -37.40
C GLY A 473 -8.76 -16.94 -37.64
N LYS A 474 -8.18 -16.71 -38.83
CA LYS A 474 -7.52 -15.43 -39.17
C LYS A 474 -8.56 -14.36 -39.47
N THR A 475 -9.58 -14.71 -40.25
CA THR A 475 -10.71 -13.85 -40.58
C THR A 475 -11.49 -13.50 -39.31
N PHE A 476 -11.73 -14.50 -38.46
CA PHE A 476 -12.31 -14.34 -37.13
C PHE A 476 -11.50 -13.39 -36.25
N GLY A 477 -10.19 -13.62 -36.12
CA GLY A 477 -9.34 -12.79 -35.28
C GLY A 477 -9.29 -11.32 -35.72
N LEU A 478 -9.31 -11.06 -37.04
CA LEU A 478 -9.39 -9.69 -37.56
C LEU A 478 -10.75 -9.02 -37.25
N ALA A 479 -11.85 -9.75 -37.42
CA ALA A 479 -13.19 -9.25 -37.13
C ALA A 479 -13.37 -8.97 -35.63
N LEU A 480 -12.90 -9.87 -34.78
CA LEU A 480 -12.91 -9.71 -33.32
C LEU A 480 -12.10 -8.48 -32.87
N LEU A 481 -10.90 -8.29 -33.41
CA LEU A 481 -10.08 -7.12 -33.09
C LEU A 481 -10.70 -5.80 -33.57
N ALA A 482 -11.41 -5.82 -34.71
CA ALA A 482 -12.15 -4.65 -35.19
C ALA A 482 -13.30 -4.30 -34.25
N GLU A 483 -14.09 -5.29 -33.83
CA GLU A 483 -15.21 -5.11 -32.90
C GLU A 483 -14.74 -4.57 -31.54
N VAL A 484 -13.68 -5.16 -30.97
CA VAL A 484 -13.08 -4.71 -29.71
C VAL A 484 -12.60 -3.27 -29.83
N LYS A 485 -11.90 -2.92 -30.91
CA LYS A 485 -11.39 -1.56 -31.12
C LYS A 485 -12.50 -0.51 -31.23
N GLU A 486 -13.65 -0.87 -31.82
CA GLU A 486 -14.79 0.02 -31.97
C GLU A 486 -15.51 0.26 -30.63
N ARG A 487 -15.72 -0.80 -29.83
CA ARG A 487 -16.52 -0.72 -28.61
C ARG A 487 -15.73 -0.44 -27.33
N GLN A 488 -14.44 -0.79 -27.30
CA GLN A 488 -13.58 -0.78 -26.10
C GLN A 488 -12.19 -0.21 -26.42
N ALA A 489 -12.11 1.12 -26.54
CA ALA A 489 -10.87 1.79 -26.93
C ALA A 489 -9.69 1.56 -25.95
N SER A 490 -9.98 1.32 -24.67
CA SER A 490 -8.99 1.09 -23.61
C SER A 490 -8.52 -0.37 -23.54
N ALA A 491 -9.26 -1.32 -24.12
CA ALA A 491 -8.92 -2.73 -24.03
C ALA A 491 -7.72 -3.08 -24.95
N LYS A 492 -6.87 -3.98 -24.47
CA LYS A 492 -5.71 -4.51 -25.18
C LYS A 492 -5.90 -6.03 -25.40
N PRO A 493 -6.58 -6.42 -26.50
CA PRO A 493 -6.82 -7.82 -26.84
C PRO A 493 -5.51 -8.58 -27.10
N ALA A 494 -5.58 -9.91 -27.05
CA ALA A 494 -4.47 -10.75 -27.46
C ALA A 494 -4.07 -10.50 -28.93
N THR A 495 -2.81 -10.78 -29.26
CA THR A 495 -2.31 -10.59 -30.63
C THR A 495 -3.08 -11.47 -31.63
N PRO A 496 -3.17 -11.08 -32.92
CA PRO A 496 -3.83 -11.91 -33.94
C PRO A 496 -3.34 -13.37 -33.95
N LYS A 497 -2.03 -13.58 -33.72
CA LYS A 497 -1.44 -14.92 -33.64
C LYS A 497 -1.96 -15.73 -32.45
N GLN A 498 -2.11 -15.10 -31.29
CA GLN A 498 -2.64 -15.75 -30.09
C GLN A 498 -4.13 -16.09 -30.25
N ILE A 499 -4.93 -15.19 -30.84
CA ILE A 499 -6.35 -15.45 -31.13
C ILE A 499 -6.49 -16.62 -32.10
N VAL A 500 -5.74 -16.63 -33.22
CA VAL A 500 -5.75 -17.74 -34.18
C VAL A 500 -5.32 -19.06 -33.52
N LYS A 501 -4.32 -19.02 -32.63
CA LYS A 501 -3.87 -20.20 -31.89
C LYS A 501 -4.98 -20.75 -30.98
N ALA A 502 -5.64 -19.88 -30.23
CA ALA A 502 -6.73 -20.26 -29.33
C ALA A 502 -7.98 -20.72 -30.09
N TYR A 503 -8.28 -20.11 -31.23
CA TYR A 503 -9.36 -20.53 -32.12
C TYR A 503 -9.18 -21.96 -32.65
N ASN A 504 -7.95 -22.35 -32.99
CA ASN A 504 -7.63 -23.69 -33.51
C ASN A 504 -7.18 -24.65 -32.41
N ALA A 505 -7.36 -24.30 -31.14
CA ALA A 505 -6.93 -25.16 -30.04
C ALA A 505 -7.95 -26.28 -29.84
N ASP A 506 -7.52 -27.52 -30.06
CA ASP A 506 -8.29 -28.69 -29.67
C ASP A 506 -8.22 -28.84 -28.15
N ILE A 507 -9.39 -29.01 -27.53
CA ILE A 507 -9.55 -29.19 -26.09
C ILE A 507 -9.67 -30.69 -25.83
N THR A 508 -8.87 -31.21 -24.89
CA THR A 508 -8.95 -32.62 -24.50
C THR A 508 -10.27 -32.94 -23.79
N ASP A 509 -10.67 -34.21 -23.76
CA ASP A 509 -11.90 -34.62 -23.04
C ASP A 509 -11.84 -34.29 -21.54
N GLU A 510 -10.64 -34.36 -20.94
CA GLU A 510 -10.40 -34.00 -19.54
C GLU A 510 -10.59 -32.49 -19.31
N GLU A 511 -9.99 -31.64 -20.14
CA GLU A 511 -10.18 -30.19 -20.08
C GLU A 511 -11.63 -29.80 -20.35
N ARG A 512 -12.29 -30.46 -21.30
CA ARG A 512 -13.71 -30.26 -21.60
C ARG A 512 -14.57 -30.56 -20.38
N ALA A 513 -14.34 -31.70 -19.71
CA ALA A 513 -15.06 -32.07 -18.50
C ALA A 513 -14.83 -31.06 -17.37
N GLU A 514 -13.59 -30.60 -17.19
CA GLU A 514 -13.24 -29.62 -16.15
C GLU A 514 -13.88 -28.24 -16.42
N VAL A 515 -13.77 -27.72 -17.65
CA VAL A 515 -14.40 -26.45 -18.02
C VAL A 515 -15.92 -26.54 -17.91
N THR A 516 -16.52 -27.67 -18.29
CA THR A 516 -17.96 -27.90 -18.11
C THR A 516 -18.34 -27.85 -16.64
N ARG A 517 -17.59 -28.53 -15.76
CA ARG A 517 -17.79 -28.50 -14.30
C ARG A 517 -17.72 -27.06 -13.75
N GLN A 518 -16.77 -26.27 -14.24
CA GLN A 518 -16.55 -24.88 -13.83
C GLN A 518 -17.65 -23.91 -14.31
N LEU A 519 -18.13 -24.08 -15.54
CA LEU A 519 -19.11 -23.18 -16.16
C LEU A 519 -20.56 -23.52 -15.83
N ASN A 520 -20.86 -24.78 -15.53
CA ASN A 520 -22.23 -25.23 -15.25
C ASN A 520 -22.92 -24.41 -14.13
N PRO A 521 -22.26 -24.10 -12.98
CA PRO A 521 -22.86 -23.24 -11.96
C PRO A 521 -23.09 -21.78 -12.38
N VAL A 522 -22.39 -21.31 -13.42
CA VAL A 522 -22.46 -19.92 -13.92
C VAL A 522 -23.56 -19.79 -14.97
N VAL A 523 -23.63 -20.74 -15.89
CA VAL A 523 -24.57 -20.73 -17.03
C VAL A 523 -25.96 -21.25 -16.62
N GLY A 524 -26.04 -22.06 -15.57
CA GLY A 524 -27.30 -22.60 -15.08
C GLY A 524 -27.87 -23.67 -16.01
N SER A 525 -29.08 -23.46 -16.52
CA SER A 525 -29.82 -24.44 -17.34
C SER A 525 -29.68 -24.25 -18.85
N ASP A 526 -28.89 -23.27 -19.30
CA ASP A 526 -28.67 -23.02 -20.73
C ASP A 526 -27.58 -23.95 -21.30
N GLU A 527 -27.99 -25.16 -21.69
CA GLU A 527 -27.10 -26.18 -22.26
C GLU A 527 -26.43 -25.72 -23.58
N GLN A 528 -27.09 -24.88 -24.37
CA GLN A 528 -26.55 -24.40 -25.65
C GLN A 528 -25.46 -23.36 -25.43
N LEU A 529 -25.66 -22.44 -24.50
CA LEU A 529 -24.63 -21.50 -24.08
C LEU A 529 -23.46 -22.22 -23.43
N LEU A 530 -23.71 -23.23 -22.58
CA LEU A 530 -22.65 -24.02 -21.96
C LEU A 530 -21.78 -24.73 -22.99
N ALA A 531 -22.39 -25.45 -23.94
CA ALA A 531 -21.65 -26.15 -25.00
C ALA A 531 -20.78 -25.17 -25.81
N PHE A 532 -21.35 -24.02 -26.18
CA PHE A 532 -20.61 -22.95 -26.84
C PHE A 532 -19.44 -22.45 -25.99
N LEU A 533 -19.64 -22.09 -24.72
CA LEU A 533 -18.55 -21.56 -23.90
C LEU A 533 -17.43 -22.58 -23.63
N VAL A 534 -17.78 -23.87 -23.54
CA VAL A 534 -16.79 -24.95 -23.38
C VAL A 534 -15.87 -25.03 -24.60
N ASP A 535 -16.44 -25.06 -25.81
CA ASP A 535 -15.68 -25.09 -27.07
C ASP A 535 -14.78 -23.86 -27.24
N TRP A 536 -15.17 -22.74 -26.63
CA TRP A 536 -14.47 -21.46 -26.75
C TRP A 536 -13.53 -21.15 -25.59
N SER A 537 -13.40 -22.06 -24.62
CA SER A 537 -12.61 -21.86 -23.41
C SER A 537 -11.12 -21.48 -23.60
N PRO A 538 -10.43 -21.83 -24.72
CA PRO A 538 -9.09 -21.32 -24.99
C PRO A 538 -9.02 -19.82 -25.28
N LEU A 539 -10.13 -19.21 -25.75
CA LEU A 539 -10.23 -17.78 -26.01
C LEU A 539 -10.73 -16.99 -24.79
N ILE A 540 -11.25 -17.67 -23.77
CA ILE A 540 -11.83 -17.07 -22.57
C ILE A 540 -10.73 -16.86 -21.51
N ARG A 541 -10.60 -15.63 -20.99
CA ARG A 541 -9.67 -15.33 -19.89
C ARG A 541 -10.09 -16.06 -18.62
N ARG A 542 -9.13 -16.34 -17.74
CA ARG A 542 -9.41 -16.92 -16.43
C ARG A 542 -9.49 -15.82 -15.38
N ASP A 543 -10.41 -15.97 -14.43
CA ASP A 543 -10.45 -15.15 -13.22
C ASP A 543 -9.34 -15.57 -12.24
N LEU A 544 -9.26 -14.93 -11.07
CA LEU A 544 -8.23 -15.24 -10.07
C LEU A 544 -8.28 -16.69 -9.57
N ARG A 545 -9.43 -17.38 -9.68
CA ARG A 545 -9.62 -18.78 -9.28
C ARG A 545 -9.22 -19.78 -10.39
N GLY A 546 -8.85 -19.29 -11.57
CA GLY A 546 -8.60 -20.13 -12.74
C GLY A 546 -9.87 -20.53 -13.53
N ILE A 547 -11.03 -19.96 -13.18
CA ILE A 547 -12.32 -20.27 -13.80
C ILE A 547 -12.51 -19.37 -15.03
N PRO A 548 -13.06 -19.85 -16.18
CA PRO A 548 -13.33 -19.00 -17.32
C PRO A 548 -14.27 -17.85 -16.93
N PHE A 549 -13.88 -16.62 -17.27
CA PHE A 549 -14.62 -15.42 -16.87
C PHE A 549 -15.86 -15.23 -17.76
N ILE A 550 -17.02 -15.47 -17.16
CA ILE A 550 -18.34 -15.33 -17.78
C ILE A 550 -19.27 -14.62 -16.80
N VAL A 551 -20.03 -13.65 -17.30
CA VAL A 551 -21.09 -12.98 -16.55
C VAL A 551 -22.43 -13.24 -17.25
N PRO A 552 -23.32 -14.06 -16.66
CA PRO A 552 -24.62 -14.36 -17.26
C PRO A 552 -25.56 -13.16 -17.18
N VAL A 553 -26.65 -13.20 -17.97
CA VAL A 553 -27.69 -12.17 -17.98
C VAL A 553 -28.25 -11.93 -16.57
N GLY A 554 -28.33 -10.68 -16.15
CA GLY A 554 -28.74 -10.25 -14.80
C GLY A 554 -27.61 -10.19 -13.77
N GLY A 555 -26.41 -10.65 -14.12
CA GLY A 555 -25.19 -10.51 -13.30
C GLY A 555 -24.57 -9.14 -13.46
N LEU A 556 -23.56 -8.83 -12.65
CA LEU A 556 -22.84 -7.55 -12.70
C LEU A 556 -21.47 -7.74 -13.33
N VAL A 557 -21.15 -6.90 -14.31
CA VAL A 557 -19.84 -6.78 -14.92
C VAL A 557 -19.19 -5.46 -14.53
N VAL A 558 -17.88 -5.45 -14.33
CA VAL A 558 -17.12 -4.23 -14.04
C VAL A 558 -16.80 -3.54 -15.36
N ALA A 559 -17.21 -2.29 -15.51
CA ALA A 559 -17.03 -1.51 -16.74
C ALA A 559 -16.39 -0.15 -16.43
N GLU A 560 -15.70 0.42 -17.42
CA GLU A 560 -15.19 1.80 -17.31
C GLU A 560 -16.34 2.80 -17.16
N THR A 561 -16.14 3.80 -16.30
CA THR A 561 -17.14 4.85 -16.08
C THR A 561 -17.21 5.75 -17.32
N PRO A 562 -18.41 6.00 -17.89
CA PRO A 562 -18.54 6.90 -19.04
C PRO A 562 -17.99 8.30 -18.73
N LEU A 563 -17.25 8.89 -19.68
CA LEU A 563 -16.52 10.18 -19.59
C LEU A 563 -17.34 11.35 -18.96
N GLY A 564 -18.67 11.32 -19.06
CA GLY A 564 -19.56 12.32 -18.44
C GLY A 564 -19.68 12.27 -16.92
N ARG A 565 -19.51 11.10 -16.28
CA ARG A 565 -19.48 10.94 -14.81
C ARG A 565 -18.09 11.20 -14.22
N THR A 566 -17.04 11.05 -15.03
CA THR A 566 -15.64 11.28 -14.64
C THR A 566 -15.40 12.70 -14.12
N ARG A 567 -16.10 13.72 -14.65
CA ARG A 567 -16.04 15.12 -14.19
C ARG A 567 -16.60 15.34 -12.77
N VAL A 568 -17.64 14.60 -12.39
CA VAL A 568 -18.22 14.66 -11.03
C VAL A 568 -17.34 13.91 -10.03
N LEU A 569 -16.75 12.80 -10.47
CA LEU A 569 -15.75 12.06 -9.71
C LEU A 569 -14.48 12.88 -9.49
N THR A 570 -14.06 13.77 -10.41
CA THR A 570 -12.91 14.68 -10.17
C THR A 570 -13.16 15.65 -9.00
N THR A 571 -14.41 16.05 -8.77
CA THR A 571 -14.78 16.89 -7.62
C THR A 571 -14.86 16.07 -6.31
N ARG A 572 -15.19 14.77 -6.38
CA ARG A 572 -15.07 13.81 -5.27
C ARG A 572 -13.61 13.37 -5.00
N ARG A 573 -12.75 13.27 -6.02
CA ARG A 573 -11.30 12.98 -5.95
C ARG A 573 -10.59 13.95 -5.00
N ALA A 574 -10.93 15.23 -5.06
CA ALA A 574 -10.40 16.24 -4.14
C ALA A 574 -10.93 16.15 -2.69
N ARG A 575 -12.11 15.54 -2.48
CA ARG A 575 -12.73 15.38 -1.15
C ARG A 575 -12.31 14.07 -0.45
N LEU A 576 -12.11 12.98 -1.19
CA LEU A 576 -11.59 11.70 -0.66
C LEU A 576 -10.12 11.85 -0.22
N ARG A 577 -9.26 12.51 -1.03
CA ARG A 577 -7.88 12.86 -0.63
C ARG A 577 -7.81 13.64 0.69
N LYS A 578 -8.83 14.46 1.02
CA LYS A 578 -8.86 15.28 2.24
C LYS A 578 -9.60 14.68 3.43
N ARG A 579 -10.39 13.61 3.25
CA ARG A 579 -11.24 13.05 4.33
C ARG A 579 -10.89 11.61 4.73
N SER A 580 -10.30 10.81 3.84
CA SER A 580 -10.04 9.40 4.13
C SER A 580 -8.81 9.16 4.98
N PHE A 581 -7.81 10.05 4.91
CA PHE A 581 -6.51 9.87 5.57
C PHE A 581 -6.12 11.03 6.50
N ASN A 582 -6.93 12.08 6.60
CA ASN A 582 -6.61 13.28 7.36
C ASN A 582 -7.10 13.20 8.83
N THR A 583 -7.03 12.02 9.43
CA THR A 583 -7.18 11.87 10.89
C THR A 583 -5.76 11.68 11.43
N PRO A 584 -5.20 12.66 12.16
CA PRO A 584 -3.87 12.51 12.74
C PRO A 584 -3.97 11.44 13.83
N TRP A 585 -3.35 10.28 13.59
CA TRP A 585 -2.96 9.35 14.63
C TRP A 585 -1.71 9.89 15.32
N SER A 586 -1.81 11.09 15.91
CA SER A 586 -0.77 11.60 16.81
C SER A 586 -0.94 10.90 18.16
N HIS A 587 0.09 10.15 18.58
CA HIS A 587 0.19 9.65 19.96
C HIS A 587 0.07 10.82 20.95
N SER A 588 -1.09 10.97 21.60
CA SER A 588 -1.19 11.75 22.84
C SER A 588 -0.97 10.81 24.01
N SER A 589 0.28 10.65 24.43
CA SER A 589 0.61 10.19 25.76
C SER A 589 0.17 11.26 26.76
N THR A 590 -1.05 11.16 27.28
CA THR A 590 -1.45 11.98 28.44
C THR A 590 -2.52 11.29 29.26
N ASN A 591 -2.09 10.85 30.45
CA ASN A 591 -2.80 10.62 31.71
C ASN A 591 -4.35 10.58 31.70
N PRO A 592 -4.99 9.52 32.25
CA PRO A 592 -6.44 9.40 32.29
C PRO A 592 -7.01 10.27 33.41
N GLY A 593 -7.56 11.43 33.04
CA GLY A 593 -8.35 12.23 33.96
C GLY A 593 -8.54 13.66 33.50
N LEU A 594 -9.52 13.92 32.64
CA LEU A 594 -10.59 14.90 32.88
C LEU A 594 -11.58 14.94 31.72
N CYS A 595 -12.84 14.99 32.09
CA CYS A 595 -14.03 14.92 31.27
C CYS A 595 -14.33 16.19 30.46
N ARG A 596 -15.06 15.99 29.35
CA ARG A 596 -16.09 16.86 28.73
C ARG A 596 -15.64 18.19 28.10
N ARG A 597 -15.82 18.29 26.77
CA ARG A 597 -16.44 19.46 26.12
C ARG A 597 -17.15 19.09 24.81
N THR A 598 -18.45 19.32 24.83
CA THR A 598 -19.40 19.35 23.72
C THR A 598 -18.99 20.38 22.67
N ILE A 599 -19.06 20.05 21.37
CA ILE A 599 -19.05 21.05 20.29
C ILE A 599 -20.38 20.93 19.52
N ALA A 600 -21.16 22.00 19.59
CA ALA A 600 -22.42 22.20 18.90
C ALA A 600 -22.21 22.52 17.41
N ILE A 601 -23.03 21.93 16.56
CA ILE A 601 -23.10 22.25 15.12
C ILE A 601 -24.17 23.34 14.92
N SER A 602 -23.76 24.50 14.42
CA SER A 602 -24.64 25.60 14.04
C SER A 602 -25.35 25.29 12.72
N GLY A 603 -26.67 25.08 12.79
CA GLY A 603 -27.55 24.97 11.62
C GLY A 603 -28.00 26.34 11.13
N THR A 604 -27.59 26.73 9.93
CA THR A 604 -28.21 27.84 9.18
C THR A 604 -29.56 27.40 8.61
N SER A 605 -30.63 27.94 9.16
CA SER A 605 -32.01 27.81 8.70
C SER A 605 -32.28 28.72 7.50
N ARG A 606 -32.79 28.15 6.40
CA ARG A 606 -33.49 28.91 5.35
C ARG A 606 -34.96 29.00 5.74
N GLY A 607 -35.43 30.23 5.93
CA GLY A 607 -36.80 30.55 6.32
C GLY A 607 -37.82 30.20 5.24
N VAL A 608 -38.84 29.46 5.64
CA VAL A 608 -40.10 29.29 4.91
C VAL A 608 -41.08 30.35 5.41
N ARG A 609 -41.65 31.12 4.46
CA ARG A 609 -42.69 32.13 4.68
C ARG A 609 -43.96 31.47 5.23
N ARG A 610 -44.52 32.02 6.32
CA ARG A 610 -45.90 31.77 6.77
C ARG A 610 -46.87 32.74 6.09
N PHE A 611 -47.99 32.19 5.63
CA PHE A 611 -49.24 32.90 5.34
C PHE A 611 -50.14 32.91 6.59
N SER A 612 -50.98 33.96 6.69
CA SER A 612 -52.16 34.17 7.58
C SER A 612 -51.89 34.13 9.10
N THR A 613 -52.34 35.09 9.91
CA THR A 613 -53.46 36.05 9.83
C THR A 613 -53.11 37.23 10.73
#